data_AF-A0A351GR12-F1
#
_entry.id   AF-A0A351GR12-F1
#
_cell.length_a   1.000
_cell.length_b   1.000
_cell.length_c   1.000
_cell.angle_alpha   90.00
_cell.angle_beta   90.00
_cell.angle_gamma   90.00
#
_symmetry.space_group_name_H-M   'P 1'
#
loop_
_entity.id
_entity.type
_entity.pdbx_description
1 polymer ?
#
loop_
_entity_poly.entity_id
_entity_poly.type
_entity_poly.pdbx_seq_one_letter_code
_entity_poly.pdbx_strand_id
1 'polypeptide(L)'
;MSDPFFQPVSGFDLPRFAGVPTFMRLPHITLDDARLSDVDIGIIGVPWDSGTTNRPGPRHGPRQLRDASTMIRAEHPVSGVRPFEAMNIADLGDVGPNPADIIDSMDRITAFYDQVKKAGITPLTAGG
;
A
#
# COMPACT_ATOMS: atom_id res chain seq x y z
N MET A 1 -6.15 0.82 -20.11
CA MET A 1 -5.39 2.03 -19.74
C MET A 1 -5.98 2.49 -18.43
N SER A 2 -5.13 2.68 -17.43
CA SER A 2 -5.53 3.18 -16.11
C SER A 2 -5.98 4.64 -16.17
N ASP A 3 -6.77 5.05 -15.18
CA ASP A 3 -7.10 6.46 -14.96
C ASP A 3 -5.85 7.22 -14.48
N PRO A 4 -5.51 8.38 -15.09
CA PRO A 4 -4.37 9.22 -14.69
C PRO A 4 -4.29 9.56 -13.19
N PHE A 5 -5.42 9.55 -12.47
CA PHE A 5 -5.43 9.72 -11.03
C PHE A 5 -4.59 8.68 -10.27
N PHE A 6 -4.54 7.44 -10.76
CA PHE A 6 -3.79 6.34 -10.16
C PHE A 6 -2.31 6.31 -10.57
N GLN A 7 -1.85 7.32 -11.31
CA GLN A 7 -0.44 7.41 -11.67
C GLN A 7 0.35 8.12 -10.56
N PRO A 8 1.59 7.68 -10.29
CA PRO A 8 2.42 8.31 -9.28
C PRO A 8 2.82 9.72 -9.70
N VAL A 9 2.93 10.64 -8.73
CA VAL A 9 3.34 12.02 -9.00
C VAL A 9 4.71 12.04 -9.69
N SER A 10 4.79 12.73 -10.83
CA SER A 10 6.03 12.88 -11.58
C SER A 10 7.12 13.55 -10.75
N GLY A 11 8.36 13.09 -10.89
CA GLY A 11 9.53 13.73 -10.28
C GLY A 11 9.85 15.10 -10.88
N PHE A 12 9.31 15.42 -12.06
CA PHE A 12 9.43 16.72 -12.70
C PHE A 12 8.45 17.75 -12.13
N ASP A 13 7.29 17.31 -11.64
CA ASP A 13 6.28 18.19 -11.07
C ASP A 13 6.50 18.41 -9.57
N LEU A 14 6.85 17.34 -8.84
CA LEU A 14 7.17 17.40 -7.42
C LEU A 14 8.43 16.56 -7.16
N PRO A 15 9.52 17.17 -6.64
CA PRO A 15 10.73 16.44 -6.30
C PRO A 15 10.47 15.26 -5.35
N ARG A 16 11.24 14.18 -5.49
CA ARG A 16 10.99 12.91 -4.79
C ARG A 16 11.12 12.98 -3.27
N PHE A 17 11.87 13.96 -2.76
CA PHE A 17 12.00 14.22 -1.33
C PHE A 17 10.82 15.01 -0.73
N ALA A 18 9.82 15.35 -1.54
CA ALA A 18 8.66 16.16 -1.14
C ALA A 18 7.33 15.43 -1.41
N GLY A 19 6.31 15.84 -0.66
CA GLY A 19 4.97 15.25 -0.67
C GLY A 19 4.73 14.28 0.48
N VAL A 20 3.48 13.84 0.63
CA VAL A 20 3.12 12.81 1.61
C VAL A 20 3.67 11.45 1.11
N PRO A 21 4.44 10.71 1.92
CA PRO A 21 5.04 9.45 1.49
C PRO A 21 4.02 8.30 1.56
N THR A 22 3.20 8.18 0.52
CA THR A 22 2.42 6.97 0.20
C THR A 22 3.29 5.97 -0.58
N PHE A 23 2.87 4.70 -0.65
CA PHE A 23 3.55 3.69 -1.46
C PHE A 23 3.68 4.16 -2.91
N MET A 24 4.92 4.20 -3.40
CA MET A 24 5.29 4.62 -4.76
C MET A 24 4.78 6.03 -5.13
N ARG A 25 4.40 6.87 -4.17
CA ARG A 25 3.75 8.18 -4.38
C ARG A 25 2.39 8.09 -5.08
N LEU A 26 1.67 6.99 -4.88
CA LEU A 26 0.32 6.75 -5.38
C LEU A 26 -0.74 7.52 -4.57
N PRO A 27 -1.96 7.73 -5.11
CA PRO A 27 -3.06 8.24 -4.31
C PRO A 27 -3.35 7.31 -3.12
N HIS A 28 -3.69 7.93 -1.99
CA HIS A 28 -4.22 7.23 -0.83
C HIS A 28 -5.73 7.11 -0.95
N ILE A 29 -6.27 5.90 -0.81
CA ILE A 29 -7.70 5.60 -0.88
C ILE A 29 -8.07 4.76 0.35
N THR A 30 -9.05 5.20 1.12
CA THR A 30 -9.57 4.43 2.26
C THR A 30 -10.67 3.44 1.82
N LEU A 31 -10.99 2.47 2.66
CA LEU A 31 -12.02 1.45 2.34
C LEU A 31 -13.46 2.02 2.30
N ASP A 32 -13.67 3.26 2.73
CA ASP A 32 -14.94 3.98 2.64
C ASP A 32 -14.97 5.03 1.53
N ASP A 33 -13.87 5.17 0.77
CA ASP A 33 -13.77 6.12 -0.33
C ASP A 33 -14.66 5.70 -1.52
N ALA A 34 -15.31 6.67 -2.16
CA ALA A 34 -16.16 6.45 -3.32
C ALA A 34 -15.43 5.83 -4.52
N ARG A 35 -14.10 6.01 -4.59
CA ARG A 35 -13.23 5.50 -5.65
C ARG A 35 -12.65 4.13 -5.36
N LEU A 36 -12.97 3.51 -4.23
CA LEU A 36 -12.47 2.18 -3.90
C LEU A 36 -12.81 1.15 -4.99
N SER A 37 -14.00 1.24 -5.59
CA SER A 37 -14.43 0.33 -6.66
C SER A 37 -13.62 0.46 -7.95
N ASP A 38 -12.85 1.54 -8.11
CA ASP A 38 -12.01 1.76 -9.29
C ASP A 38 -10.62 1.11 -9.14
N VAL A 39 -10.25 0.66 -7.94
CA VAL A 39 -8.93 0.11 -7.65
C VAL A 39 -8.85 -1.34 -8.13
N ASP A 40 -7.82 -1.67 -8.91
CA ASP A 40 -7.54 -3.06 -9.30
C ASP A 40 -6.57 -3.73 -8.31
N ILE A 41 -5.53 -2.98 -7.90
CA ILE A 41 -4.48 -3.46 -6.99
C ILE A 41 -4.33 -2.48 -5.83
N GLY A 42 -4.47 -2.99 -4.61
CA GLY A 42 -4.28 -2.21 -3.39
C GLY A 42 -2.96 -2.54 -2.72
N ILE A 43 -2.06 -1.56 -2.59
CA ILE A 43 -0.86 -1.71 -1.76
C ILE A 43 -1.24 -1.43 -0.31
N ILE A 44 -1.06 -2.40 0.57
CA ILE A 44 -1.56 -2.37 1.95
C ILE A 44 -0.39 -2.58 2.90
N GLY A 45 -0.25 -1.72 3.91
CA GLY A 45 0.64 -1.97 5.03
C GLY A 45 -0.04 -2.79 6.12
N VAL A 46 0.69 -3.75 6.68
CA VAL A 46 0.32 -4.45 7.92
C VAL A 46 1.50 -4.20 8.87
N PRO A 47 1.40 -3.27 9.85
CA PRO A 47 2.50 -2.93 10.75
C PRO A 47 2.41 -3.71 12.08
N TRP A 48 2.62 -5.03 12.07
CA TRP A 48 2.36 -5.93 13.20
C TRP A 48 3.46 -7.00 13.41
N ASP A 49 4.17 -7.00 14.53
CA ASP A 49 5.23 -8.00 14.76
C ASP A 49 5.05 -8.82 16.05
N SER A 50 3.84 -8.90 16.62
CA SER A 50 3.61 -9.61 17.89
C SER A 50 3.85 -11.13 17.79
N GLY A 51 3.89 -11.70 16.58
CA GLY A 51 4.33 -13.08 16.35
C GLY A 51 5.85 -13.30 16.43
N THR A 52 6.65 -12.24 16.61
CA THR A 52 8.11 -12.32 16.62
C THR A 52 8.62 -12.87 17.95
N THR A 53 9.42 -13.93 17.90
CA THR A 53 9.94 -14.62 19.10
C THR A 53 11.33 -14.16 19.57
N ASN A 54 12.06 -13.41 18.76
CA ASN A 54 13.45 -13.04 19.04
C ASN A 54 13.69 -11.52 18.92
N ARG A 55 13.67 -10.95 17.72
CA ARG A 55 14.02 -9.54 17.48
C ARG A 55 12.86 -8.77 16.82
N PRO A 56 12.05 -8.03 17.60
CA PRO A 56 10.94 -7.23 17.06
C PRO A 56 11.48 -6.01 16.29
N GLY A 57 10.59 -5.30 15.60
CA GLY A 57 10.95 -4.21 14.69
C GLY A 57 10.17 -4.19 13.36
N PRO A 58 9.76 -5.33 12.77
CA PRO A 58 9.02 -5.33 11.50
C PRO A 58 7.75 -4.49 11.51
N ARG A 59 7.13 -4.19 12.67
CA ARG A 59 5.98 -3.27 12.78
C ARG A 59 6.25 -1.87 12.20
N HIS A 60 7.52 -1.47 12.06
CA HIS A 60 7.92 -0.19 11.46
C HIS A 60 8.21 -0.29 9.95
N GLY A 61 8.22 -1.51 9.40
CA GLY A 61 8.53 -1.82 8.01
C GLY A 61 7.66 -1.05 7.01
N PRO A 62 6.32 -1.11 7.07
CA PRO A 62 5.46 -0.47 6.07
C PRO A 62 5.74 1.02 5.91
N ARG A 63 5.99 1.73 7.02
CA ARG A 63 6.36 3.15 7.00
C ARG A 63 7.68 3.40 6.27
N GLN A 64 8.71 2.60 6.55
CA GLN A 64 10.00 2.74 5.90
C GLN A 64 9.97 2.32 4.43
N LEU A 65 9.17 1.32 4.07
CA LEU A 65 8.98 0.93 2.68
C LEU A 65 8.29 2.06 1.88
N ARG A 66 7.31 2.76 2.44
CA ARG A 66 6.70 3.93 1.79
C ARG A 66 7.75 5.01 1.51
N ASP A 67 8.57 5.36 2.50
CA ASP A 67 9.63 6.36 2.33
C ASP A 67 10.66 5.95 1.26
N ALA A 68 11.18 4.72 1.34
CA ALA A 68 12.13 4.18 0.37
C ALA A 68 11.54 4.08 -1.06
N SER A 69 10.23 3.84 -1.17
CA SER A 69 9.55 3.69 -2.45
C SER A 69 9.48 4.99 -3.28
N THR A 70 9.72 6.16 -2.66
CA THR A 70 9.72 7.46 -3.35
C THR A 70 10.78 7.56 -4.45
N MET A 71 11.79 6.68 -4.45
CA MET A 71 12.84 6.63 -5.47
C MET A 71 12.53 5.72 -6.67
N ILE A 72 11.48 4.89 -6.60
CA ILE A 72 11.08 3.99 -7.69
C ILE A 72 10.41 4.77 -8.82
N ARG A 73 10.61 4.31 -10.06
CA ARG A 73 10.07 4.92 -11.29
C ARG A 73 8.92 4.10 -11.86
N ALA A 74 8.18 4.68 -12.81
CA ALA A 74 6.96 4.10 -13.36
C ALA A 74 7.18 2.89 -14.29
N GLU A 75 8.40 2.67 -14.76
CA GLU A 75 8.71 1.61 -15.73
C GLU A 75 9.76 0.66 -15.19
N HIS A 76 9.51 -0.64 -15.37
CA HIS A 76 10.48 -1.67 -15.06
C HIS A 76 11.57 -1.71 -16.16
N PRO A 77 12.86 -1.51 -15.83
CA PRO A 77 13.91 -1.22 -16.83
C PRO A 77 14.28 -2.40 -17.75
N VAL A 78 13.92 -3.64 -17.39
CA VAL A 78 14.23 -4.84 -18.20
C VAL A 78 13.02 -5.29 -19.04
N SER A 79 11.87 -5.49 -18.41
CA SER A 79 10.65 -5.92 -19.09
C SER A 79 9.89 -4.80 -19.83
N GLY A 80 10.18 -3.53 -19.55
CA GLY A 80 9.45 -2.38 -20.11
C GLY A 80 8.02 -2.24 -19.57
N VAL A 81 7.64 -3.03 -18.56
CA VAL A 81 6.28 -2.98 -18.00
C VAL A 81 6.08 -1.69 -17.21
N ARG A 82 4.96 -1.02 -17.49
CA ARG A 82 4.52 0.21 -16.82
C ARG A 82 3.24 -0.08 -16.03
N PRO A 83 3.35 -0.62 -14.80
CA PRO A 83 2.19 -1.16 -14.08
C PRO A 83 1.11 -0.12 -13.82
N PHE A 84 1.51 1.12 -13.52
CA PHE A 84 0.60 2.23 -13.23
C PHE A 84 -0.14 2.76 -14.46
N GLU A 85 0.22 2.36 -15.67
CA GLU A 85 -0.51 2.64 -16.93
C GLU A 85 -1.43 1.48 -17.34
N ALA A 86 -1.11 0.29 -16.84
CA ALA A 86 -1.84 -0.93 -17.14
C ALA A 86 -3.07 -1.12 -16.23
N MET A 87 -2.94 -0.80 -14.94
CA MET A 87 -3.93 -1.06 -13.89
C MET A 87 -4.07 0.14 -12.96
N ASN A 88 -5.24 0.29 -12.33
CA ASN A 88 -5.47 1.28 -11.27
C ASN A 88 -4.90 0.77 -9.95
N ILE A 89 -3.83 1.39 -9.47
CA ILE A 89 -3.09 0.98 -8.27
C ILE A 89 -3.13 2.11 -7.24
N ALA A 90 -3.46 1.80 -5.99
CA ALA A 90 -3.55 2.78 -4.90
C ALA A 90 -2.88 2.30 -3.61
N ASP A 91 -2.48 3.23 -2.75
CA ASP A 91 -2.11 2.94 -1.36
C ASP A 91 -3.36 2.91 -0.49
N LEU A 92 -3.73 1.72 -0.01
CA LEU A 92 -4.93 1.52 0.81
C LEU A 92 -4.67 1.76 2.31
N GLY A 93 -3.53 2.35 2.66
CA GLY A 93 -3.16 2.65 4.03
C GLY A 93 -2.70 1.40 4.79
N ASP A 94 -2.92 1.43 6.10
CA ASP A 94 -2.51 0.36 7.01
C ASP A 94 -3.72 -0.30 7.64
N VAL A 95 -3.63 -1.62 7.87
CA VAL A 95 -4.48 -2.27 8.87
C VAL A 95 -4.01 -1.81 10.25
N GLY A 96 -4.90 -1.30 11.10
CA GLY A 96 -4.54 -0.95 12.48
C GLY A 96 -4.56 -2.17 13.41
N PRO A 97 -3.40 -2.73 13.82
CA PRO A 97 -3.38 -3.89 14.71
C PRO A 97 -3.65 -3.48 16.17
N ASN A 98 -3.92 -4.47 17.02
CA ASN A 98 -3.89 -4.31 18.47
C ASN A 98 -2.55 -4.83 19.02
N PRO A 99 -1.62 -3.96 19.44
CA PRO A 99 -0.30 -4.40 19.88
C PRO A 99 -0.33 -5.23 21.18
N ALA A 100 -1.43 -5.21 21.93
CA ALA A 100 -1.59 -5.93 23.18
C ALA A 100 -2.33 -7.27 23.04
N ASP A 101 -3.05 -7.48 21.93
CA ASP A 101 -3.85 -8.68 21.71
C ASP A 101 -3.61 -9.23 20.29
N ILE A 102 -3.05 -10.44 20.25
CA ILE A 102 -2.74 -11.15 19.01
C ILE A 102 -4.03 -11.55 18.29
N ILE A 103 -5.02 -12.06 19.01
CA ILE A 103 -6.25 -12.58 18.39
C ILE A 103 -7.06 -11.43 17.81
N ASP A 104 -7.22 -10.32 18.55
CA ASP A 104 -7.87 -9.12 18.03
C ASP A 104 -7.13 -8.55 16.80
N SER A 105 -5.79 -8.56 16.79
CA SER A 105 -5.03 -8.18 15.58
C SER A 105 -5.35 -9.07 14.38
N MET A 106 -5.40 -10.39 14.58
CA MET A 106 -5.71 -11.34 13.51
C MET A 106 -7.13 -11.15 12.98
N ASP A 107 -8.10 -10.88 13.86
CA ASP A 107 -9.48 -10.62 13.49
C ASP A 107 -9.61 -9.32 12.68
N ARG A 108 -8.94 -8.25 13.10
CA ARG A 108 -8.91 -6.96 12.38
C ARG A 108 -8.26 -7.08 11.01
N ILE A 109 -7.14 -7.79 10.92
CA ILE A 109 -6.48 -8.08 9.64
C ILE A 109 -7.44 -8.85 8.75
N THR A 110 -8.05 -9.92 9.24
CA THR A 110 -9.01 -10.71 8.46
C THR A 110 -10.17 -9.84 7.95
N ALA A 111 -10.80 -9.05 8.83
CA ALA A 111 -11.93 -8.18 8.47
C ALA A 111 -11.56 -7.09 7.45
N PHE A 112 -10.32 -6.57 7.50
CA PHE A 112 -9.83 -5.63 6.49
C PHE A 112 -9.70 -6.32 5.11
N TYR A 113 -9.06 -7.49 5.06
CA TYR A 113 -8.86 -8.21 3.80
C TYR A 113 -10.17 -8.77 3.23
N ASP A 114 -11.16 -9.10 4.07
CA ASP A 114 -12.50 -9.46 3.60
C ASP A 114 -13.18 -8.31 2.84
N GLN A 115 -13.02 -7.07 3.31
CA GLN A 115 -13.52 -5.89 2.61
C GLN A 115 -12.80 -5.66 1.27
N VAL A 116 -11.46 -5.75 1.27
CA VAL A 116 -10.63 -5.63 0.06
C VAL A 116 -11.04 -6.67 -0.99
N LYS A 117 -11.18 -7.95 -0.57
CA LYS A 117 -11.60 -9.03 -1.46
C LYS A 117 -13.03 -8.84 -1.96
N LYS A 118 -13.95 -8.38 -1.11
CA LYS A 118 -15.34 -8.10 -1.48
C LYS A 118 -15.43 -6.98 -2.53
N ALA A 119 -14.51 -6.01 -2.49
CA ALA A 119 -14.37 -4.97 -3.50
C ALA A 119 -13.72 -5.46 -4.81
N GLY A 120 -13.26 -6.72 -4.89
CA GLY A 120 -12.62 -7.27 -6.08
C GLY A 120 -11.15 -6.84 -6.26
N ILE A 121 -10.56 -6.22 -5.24
CA ILE A 121 -9.20 -5.66 -5.28
C ILE A 121 -8.18 -6.78 -5.03
N THR A 122 -7.12 -6.83 -5.83
CA THR A 122 -5.97 -7.72 -5.57
C THR A 122 -5.02 -7.06 -4.57
N PRO A 123 -4.78 -7.65 -3.38
CA PRO A 123 -3.90 -7.04 -2.40
C PRO A 123 -2.41 -7.29 -2.71
N LEU A 124 -1.59 -6.25 -2.53
CA LEU A 124 -0.13 -6.33 -2.44
C LEU A 124 0.33 -5.82 -1.07
N THR A 125 0.75 -6.74 -0.21
CA THR A 125 0.96 -6.45 1.21
C THR A 125 2.43 -6.18 1.55
N ALA A 126 2.68 -5.07 2.24
CA ALA A 126 3.92 -4.80 2.96
C ALA A 126 3.72 -5.13 4.44
N GLY A 127 4.42 -6.15 4.94
CA GLY A 127 4.40 -6.51 6.36
C GLY A 127 5.34 -5.66 7.23
N GLY A 128 5.13 -5.68 8.53
CA GLY A 128 5.64 -6.72 9.42
C GLY A 128 4.45 -7.47 9.98
#